data_AF-A0A7V2MX61-F1
#
_entry.id   AF-A0A7V2MX61-F1
#
_cell.length_a   1.000
_cell.length_b   1.000
_cell.length_c   1.000
_cell.angle_alpha   90.00
_cell.angle_beta   90.00
_cell.angle_gamma   90.00
#
_symmetry.space_group_name_H-M   'P 1'
#
loop_
_entity.id
_entity.type
_entity.pdbx_description
1 polymer ?
#
loop_
_entity_poly.entity_id
_entity_poly.type
_entity_poly.pdbx_seq_one_letter_code
_entity_poly.pdbx_strand_id
1 'polypeptide(L)'
;MGRAPMVIALSVAVGVAGALLTRYLVGRLERARPDLAPDAYWALGVLGLLPAWLVEFVALLDRLGRARIPDFAIASWWTLSSAAAVVGVIAGHARLRRLAADEAAPPPARRCWLLGVLTLPGAWALATAGLLVAWARR
;
A
#
# COMPACT_ATOMS: atom_id res chain seq x y z
N MET A 1 -12.03 11.70 -22.16
CA MET A 1 -11.91 11.71 -20.68
C MET A 1 -10.59 11.05 -20.29
N GLY A 2 -9.76 11.72 -19.48
CA GLY A 2 -8.37 11.32 -19.24
C GLY A 2 -8.25 9.96 -18.57
N ARG A 3 -7.35 9.09 -19.05
CA ARG A 3 -7.08 7.77 -18.44
C ARG A 3 -6.54 7.87 -17.01
N ALA A 4 -5.85 8.97 -16.65
CA ALA A 4 -5.28 9.16 -15.32
C ALA A 4 -6.32 9.31 -14.19
N PRO A 5 -7.31 10.23 -14.26
CA PRO A 5 -8.32 10.36 -13.21
C PRO A 5 -9.16 9.08 -13.03
N MET A 6 -9.43 8.34 -14.11
CA MET A 6 -10.11 7.05 -14.02
C MET A 6 -9.27 5.99 -13.29
N VAL A 7 -7.97 5.89 -13.57
CA VAL A 7 -7.04 4.99 -12.87
C VAL A 7 -6.94 5.33 -11.39
N ILE A 8 -6.82 6.62 -11.05
CA ILE A 8 -6.77 7.08 -9.65
C ILE A 8 -8.08 6.75 -8.93
N ALA A 9 -9.24 7.01 -9.56
CA ALA A 9 -10.54 6.68 -8.97
C ALA A 9 -10.70 5.17 -8.73
N LEU A 10 -10.31 4.33 -9.70
CA LEU A 10 -10.32 2.88 -9.55
C LEU A 10 -9.40 2.43 -8.42
N SER A 11 -8.18 2.95 -8.37
CA SER A 11 -7.20 2.67 -7.32
C SER A 11 -7.73 3.02 -5.93
N VAL A 12 -8.30 4.21 -5.76
CA VAL A 12 -8.94 4.62 -4.50
C VAL A 12 -10.09 3.69 -4.12
N ALA A 13 -10.97 3.34 -5.07
CA ALA A 13 -12.07 2.42 -4.82
C ALA A 13 -11.57 1.03 -4.37
N VAL A 14 -10.54 0.51 -5.04
CA VAL A 14 -9.88 -0.76 -4.69
C VAL A 14 -9.24 -0.67 -3.31
N GLY A 15 -8.57 0.44 -2.98
CA GLY A 15 -7.92 0.65 -1.69
C GLY A 15 -8.91 0.73 -0.53
N VAL A 16 -10.02 1.45 -0.71
CA VAL A 16 -11.10 1.52 0.28
C VAL A 16 -11.75 0.15 0.46
N ALA A 17 -12.09 -0.54 -0.64
CA ALA A 17 -12.69 -1.86 -0.59
C ALA A 17 -11.77 -2.89 0.11
N GLY A 18 -10.47 -2.89 -0.23
CA GLY A 18 -9.48 -3.76 0.37
C GLY A 18 -9.24 -3.46 1.86
N ALA A 19 -9.20 -2.19 2.26
CA ALA A 19 -9.08 -1.79 3.66
C ALA A 19 -10.32 -2.20 4.48
N LEU A 20 -11.53 -2.01 3.95
CA LEU A 20 -12.77 -2.41 4.62
C LEU A 20 -12.90 -3.94 4.72
N LEU A 21 -12.61 -4.67 3.64
CA LEU A 21 -12.64 -6.12 3.61
C LEU A 21 -11.65 -6.72 4.62
N THR A 22 -10.40 -6.26 4.60
CA THR A 22 -9.39 -6.76 5.54
C THR A 22 -9.69 -6.35 6.98
N ARG A 23 -10.27 -5.16 7.22
CA ARG A 23 -10.74 -4.77 8.55
C ARG A 23 -11.85 -5.68 9.07
N TYR A 24 -12.79 -6.04 8.21
CA TYR A 24 -13.84 -7.01 8.54
C TYR A 24 -13.25 -8.39 8.85
N LEU A 25 -12.31 -8.86 8.04
CA LEU A 25 -11.62 -10.14 8.26
C LEU A 25 -10.85 -10.17 9.59
N VAL A 26 -10.16 -9.09 9.96
CA VAL A 26 -9.49 -8.97 11.26
C VAL A 26 -10.48 -9.16 12.40
N GLY A 27 -11.63 -8.49 12.37
CA GLY A 27 -12.65 -8.64 13.43
C GLY A 27 -13.29 -10.03 13.47
N ARG A 28 -13.37 -10.72 12.33
CA ARG A 28 -13.84 -12.12 12.28
C ARG A 28 -12.78 -13.08 12.84
N LEU A 29 -11.52 -12.89 12.47
CA LEU A 29 -10.39 -13.73 12.88
C LEU A 29 -10.09 -13.58 14.36
N GLU A 30 -10.16 -12.37 14.91
CA GLU A 30 -9.94 -12.10 16.34
C GLU A 30 -10.93 -12.90 17.22
N ARG A 31 -12.18 -13.08 16.76
CA ARG A 31 -13.19 -13.88 17.46
C ARG A 31 -13.02 -15.39 17.24
N ALA A 32 -12.64 -15.79 16.03
CA ALA A 32 -12.56 -17.21 15.66
C ALA A 32 -11.25 -17.87 16.07
N ARG A 33 -10.15 -17.11 16.09
CA ARG A 33 -8.75 -17.53 16.23
C ARG A 33 -8.00 -16.54 17.12
N PRO A 34 -8.27 -16.51 18.44
CA PRO A 34 -7.65 -15.58 19.38
C PRO A 34 -6.13 -15.82 19.53
N ASP A 35 -5.64 -16.98 19.11
CA ASP A 35 -4.25 -17.43 19.11
C ASP A 35 -3.47 -17.03 17.84
N LEU A 36 -4.11 -16.37 16.87
CA LEU A 36 -3.48 -16.02 15.60
C LEU A 36 -2.30 -15.06 15.81
N ALA A 37 -1.19 -15.33 15.12
CA ALA A 37 0.03 -14.54 15.23
C ALA A 37 -0.18 -13.06 14.81
N PRO A 38 0.45 -12.09 15.51
CA PRO A 38 0.40 -10.66 15.16
C PRO A 38 0.77 -10.36 13.70
N ASP A 39 1.69 -11.15 13.14
CA ASP A 39 2.15 -11.04 11.75
C ASP A 39 1.02 -11.24 10.73
N ALA A 40 0.05 -12.10 11.03
CA ALA A 40 -1.08 -12.36 10.13
C ALA A 40 -1.99 -11.13 10.01
N TYR A 41 -2.25 -10.44 11.14
CA TYR A 41 -3.06 -9.22 11.14
C TYR A 41 -2.34 -8.07 10.42
N TRP A 42 -1.02 -7.95 10.61
CA TRP A 42 -0.20 -6.99 9.87
C TRP A 42 -0.21 -7.30 8.36
N ALA A 43 -0.02 -8.56 7.96
CA ALA A 43 -0.06 -8.96 6.56
C ALA A 43 -1.41 -8.65 5.90
N LEU A 44 -2.53 -8.84 6.61
CA LEU A 44 -3.85 -8.42 6.13
C LEU A 44 -3.92 -6.91 5.87
N GLY A 45 -3.28 -6.09 6.71
CA GLY A 45 -3.20 -4.65 6.48
C GLY A 45 -2.44 -4.29 5.20
N VAL A 46 -1.30 -4.93 4.97
CA VAL A 46 -0.49 -4.74 3.75
C VAL A 46 -1.29 -5.19 2.52
N LEU A 47 -1.86 -6.40 2.55
CA LEU A 47 -2.64 -6.98 1.46
C LEU A 47 -3.91 -6.18 1.15
N GLY A 48 -4.47 -5.46 2.12
CA GLY A 48 -5.63 -4.60 1.91
C GLY A 48 -5.35 -3.39 1.02
N LEU A 49 -4.12 -2.86 1.06
CA LEU A 49 -3.75 -1.66 0.29
C LEU A 49 -2.88 -1.97 -0.94
N LEU A 50 -2.21 -3.14 -0.95
CA LEU A 50 -1.31 -3.55 -2.03
C LEU A 50 -1.93 -3.49 -3.43
N PRO A 51 -3.18 -3.97 -3.67
CA PRO A 51 -3.78 -3.92 -4.99
C PRO A 51 -4.01 -2.49 -5.49
N ALA A 52 -4.35 -1.56 -4.60
CA ALA A 52 -4.58 -0.15 -4.96
C ALA A 52 -3.29 0.51 -5.43
N TRP A 53 -2.21 0.34 -4.67
CA TRP A 53 -0.89 0.81 -5.08
C TRP A 53 -0.45 0.17 -6.42
N LEU A 54 -0.66 -1.14 -6.60
CA LEU A 54 -0.30 -1.84 -7.83
C LEU A 54 -1.02 -1.30 -9.07
N VAL A 55 -2.30 -0.91 -8.97
CA VAL A 55 -3.05 -0.33 -10.08
C VAL A 55 -2.35 0.93 -10.61
N GLU A 56 -1.95 1.83 -9.72
CA GLU A 56 -1.26 3.07 -10.11
C GLU A 56 0.19 2.82 -10.52
N PHE A 57 0.88 1.93 -9.82
CA PHE A 57 2.25 1.54 -10.11
C PHE A 57 2.40 0.96 -11.53
N VAL A 58 1.51 0.04 -11.89
CA VAL A 58 1.48 -0.57 -13.23
C VAL A 58 1.11 0.47 -14.28
N ALA A 59 0.17 1.37 -14.00
CA ALA A 59 -0.17 2.45 -14.92
C ALA A 59 1.01 3.42 -15.15
N LEU A 60 1.84 3.66 -14.13
CA LEU A 60 3.06 4.46 -14.24
C LEU A 60 4.14 3.73 -15.07
N LEU A 61 4.30 2.41 -14.87
CA LEU A 61 5.22 1.57 -15.64
C LEU A 61 4.83 1.50 -17.12
N ASP A 62 3.53 1.33 -17.39
CA ASP A 62 2.97 1.33 -18.75
C ASP A 62 3.18 2.67 -19.47
N ARG A 63 3.21 3.79 -18.74
CA ARG A 63 3.61 5.10 -19.31
C ARG A 63 5.09 5.13 -19.67
N LEU A 64 5.96 4.61 -18.81
CA LEU A 64 7.40 4.53 -19.04
C LEU A 64 7.71 3.70 -20.29
N GLY A 65 7.05 2.55 -20.45
CA GLY A 65 7.26 1.65 -21.59
C GLY A 65 6.77 2.20 -22.94
N ARG A 66 5.84 3.16 -22.94
CA ARG A 66 5.35 3.82 -24.18
C ARG A 66 6.13 5.07 -24.58
N ALA A 67 7.05 5.55 -23.74
CA ALA A 67 7.79 6.77 -24.02
C ALA A 67 8.86 6.52 -25.09
N ARG A 68 8.83 7.32 -26.17
CA ARG A 68 9.83 7.23 -27.27
C ARG A 68 11.22 7.73 -26.85
N ILE A 69 11.28 8.55 -25.80
CA ILE A 69 12.49 9.09 -25.16
C ILE A 69 12.39 8.78 -23.66
N PRO A 70 13.48 8.42 -22.95
CA PRO A 70 13.44 8.17 -21.52
C PRO A 70 12.90 9.37 -20.74
N ASP A 71 11.68 9.26 -20.18
CA ASP A 71 11.14 10.27 -19.28
C ASP A 71 11.73 10.07 -17.88
N PHE A 72 12.89 10.69 -17.64
CA PHE A 72 13.62 10.62 -16.37
C PHE A 72 12.75 11.00 -15.16
N ALA A 73 11.78 11.91 -15.34
CA ALA A 73 10.89 12.29 -14.25
C ALA A 73 9.94 11.14 -13.89
N ILE A 74 9.32 10.50 -14.89
CA ILE A 74 8.43 9.34 -14.65
C ILE A 74 9.22 8.17 -14.06
N ALA A 75 10.42 7.91 -14.56
CA ALA A 75 11.32 6.88 -14.02
C ALA A 75 11.70 7.14 -12.55
N SER A 76 11.90 8.42 -12.19
CA SER A 76 12.20 8.82 -10.81
C SER A 76 11.01 8.55 -9.89
N TRP A 77 9.80 8.94 -10.29
CA TRP A 77 8.58 8.66 -9.50
C TRP A 77 8.34 7.17 -9.28
N TRP A 78 8.57 6.36 -10.32
CA TRP A 78 8.45 4.91 -10.24
C TRP A 78 9.47 4.30 -9.26
N THR A 79 10.73 4.75 -9.35
CA THR A 79 11.80 4.31 -8.44
C THR A 79 11.51 4.71 -6.99
N LEU A 80 11.10 5.96 -6.76
CA LEU A 80 10.75 6.47 -5.44
C LEU A 80 9.55 5.72 -4.83
N SER A 81 8.51 5.45 -5.62
CA SER A 81 7.36 4.66 -5.18
C SER A 81 7.76 3.24 -4.77
N SER A 82 8.61 2.58 -5.57
CA SER A 82 9.15 1.25 -5.25
C SER A 82 9.97 1.26 -3.96
N ALA A 83 10.89 2.20 -3.82
CA ALA A 83 11.73 2.34 -2.64
C ALA A 83 10.88 2.61 -1.39
N ALA A 84 9.90 3.50 -1.49
CA ALA A 84 8.98 3.80 -0.40
C ALA A 84 8.14 2.58 0.02
N ALA A 85 7.72 1.72 -0.92
CA ALA A 85 6.99 0.49 -0.61
C ALA A 85 7.87 -0.47 0.20
N VAL A 86 9.11 -0.70 -0.25
CA VAL A 86 10.07 -1.57 0.44
C VAL A 86 10.39 -1.03 1.83
N VAL A 87 10.75 0.25 1.94
CA VAL A 87 11.06 0.90 3.21
C VAL A 87 9.85 0.84 4.15
N GLY A 88 8.65 1.13 3.66
CA GLY A 88 7.42 1.08 4.44
C GLY A 88 7.13 -0.31 4.99
N VAL A 89 7.30 -1.36 4.18
CA VAL A 89 7.15 -2.76 4.60
C VAL A 89 8.17 -3.15 5.66
N ILE A 90 9.45 -2.84 5.44
CA ILE A 90 10.53 -3.15 6.39
C ILE A 90 10.31 -2.40 7.72
N ALA A 91 10.06 -1.10 7.67
CA ALA A 91 9.84 -0.27 8.84
C ALA A 91 8.57 -0.69 9.61
N GLY A 92 7.49 -1.01 8.90
CA GLY A 92 6.24 -1.50 9.47
C GLY A 92 6.43 -2.81 10.20
N HIS A 93 7.12 -3.77 9.58
CA HIS A 93 7.42 -5.06 10.21
C HIS A 93 8.39 -4.91 11.39
N ALA A 94 9.43 -4.09 11.27
CA ALA A 94 10.33 -3.78 12.38
C ALA A 94 9.59 -3.17 13.57
N ARG A 95 8.62 -2.28 13.31
CA ARG A 95 7.78 -1.68 14.36
C ARG A 95 6.84 -2.70 15.01
N LEU A 96 6.28 -3.63 14.23
CA LEU A 96 5.50 -4.75 14.77
C LEU A 96 6.34 -5.61 15.71
N ARG A 97 7.57 -5.96 15.31
CA ARG A 97 8.49 -6.75 16.13
C ARG A 97 8.85 -6.05 17.45
N ARG A 98 9.07 -4.73 17.41
CA ARG A 98 9.32 -3.94 18.63
C ARG A 98 8.11 -3.97 19.56
N LEU A 99 6.90 -3.76 19.03
CA LEU A 99 5.67 -3.82 19.83
C LEU A 99 5.44 -5.19 20.46
N ALA A 100 5.71 -6.27 19.73
CA ALA A 100 5.59 -7.62 20.26
C ALA A 100 6.65 -7.95 21.33
N ALA A 101 7.79 -7.26 21.33
CA ALA A 101 8.84 -7.44 22.33
C ALA A 101 8.63 -6.58 23.59
N ASP A 102 8.00 -5.40 23.44
CA ASP A 102 7.78 -4.45 24.53
C ASP A 102 6.55 -4.78 25.40
N GLU A 103 5.57 -5.51 24.87
CA GLU A 103 4.32 -5.81 25.58
C GLU A 103 4.36 -7.17 26.29
N ALA A 104 3.94 -7.21 27.56
CA ALA A 104 3.79 -8.45 28.34
C ALA A 104 2.61 -9.32 27.87
N ALA A 105 1.75 -8.78 27.01
CA ALA A 105 0.61 -9.44 26.39
C ALA A 105 0.64 -9.22 24.87
N PRO A 106 -0.03 -10.08 24.07
CA PRO A 106 -0.06 -9.91 22.62
C PRO A 106 -0.70 -8.57 22.21
N PRO A 107 -0.11 -7.85 21.24
CA PRO A 107 -0.64 -6.56 20.80
C PRO A 107 -2.02 -6.73 20.14
N PRO A 108 -2.93 -5.76 20.32
CA PRO A 108 -4.29 -5.87 19.79
C PRO A 108 -4.29 -5.98 18.26
N ALA A 109 -5.11 -6.90 17.73
CA ALA A 109 -5.17 -7.24 16.30
C ALA A 109 -5.38 -5.99 15.41
N ARG A 110 -6.22 -5.05 15.85
CA ARG A 110 -6.44 -3.77 15.17
C ARG A 110 -5.15 -2.96 14.98
N ARG A 111 -4.27 -2.93 15.98
CA ARG A 111 -3.02 -2.15 15.94
C ARG A 111 -2.03 -2.79 14.98
N CYS A 112 -1.93 -4.12 14.98
CA CYS A 112 -1.11 -4.88 14.03
C CYS A 112 -1.58 -4.64 12.58
N TRP A 113 -2.90 -4.72 12.33
CA TRP A 113 -3.50 -4.40 11.03
C TRP A 113 -3.22 -2.95 10.60
N LEU A 114 -3.39 -1.97 11.50
CA LEU A 114 -3.10 -0.57 11.19
C LEU A 114 -1.63 -0.37 10.77
N LEU A 115 -0.69 -1.03 11.44
CA LEU A 115 0.73 -0.96 11.04
C LEU A 115 0.97 -1.51 9.65
N GLY A 116 0.24 -2.56 9.26
CA GLY A 116 0.27 -3.10 7.90
C GLY A 116 -0.28 -2.10 6.88
N VAL A 117 -1.45 -1.51 7.17
CA VAL A 117 -2.07 -0.49 6.30
C VAL A 117 -1.16 0.72 6.12
N LEU A 118 -0.44 1.14 7.17
CA LEU A 118 0.45 2.31 7.14
C LEU A 118 1.77 2.09 6.37
N THR A 119 2.05 0.89 5.87
CA THR A 119 3.28 0.60 5.11
C THR A 119 3.27 1.17 3.69
N LEU A 120 2.11 1.21 3.05
CA LEU A 120 1.96 1.54 1.63
C LEU A 120 1.49 2.96 1.28
N PRO A 121 0.91 3.80 2.18
CA PRO A 121 0.40 5.13 1.80
C PRO A 121 1.46 6.04 1.19
N GLY A 122 2.71 5.98 1.68
CA GLY A 122 3.80 6.76 1.11
C GLY A 122 4.14 6.34 -0.32
N ALA A 123 4.23 5.03 -0.57
CA ALA A 123 4.44 4.49 -1.91
C ALA A 123 3.30 4.82 -2.86
N TRP A 124 2.07 4.73 -2.34
CA TRP A 124 0.85 5.04 -3.07
C TRP A 124 0.79 6.52 -3.47
N ALA A 125 1.03 7.44 -2.54
CA ALA A 125 1.06 8.88 -2.82
C ALA A 125 2.11 9.24 -3.89
N LEU A 126 3.28 8.59 -3.87
CA LEU A 126 4.32 8.79 -4.89
C LEU A 126 3.88 8.30 -6.28
N ALA A 127 3.19 7.15 -6.35
CA ALA A 127 2.63 6.66 -7.61
C ALA A 127 1.55 7.61 -8.15
N THR A 128 0.66 8.09 -7.29
CA THR A 128 -0.38 9.07 -7.64
C THR A 128 0.24 10.36 -8.17
N ALA A 129 1.25 10.90 -7.47
CA ALA A 129 1.96 12.10 -7.89
C ALA A 129 2.62 11.92 -9.26
N GLY A 130 3.28 10.77 -9.50
CA GLY A 130 3.85 10.44 -10.80
C GLY A 130 2.82 10.41 -11.93
N LEU A 131 1.63 9.82 -11.68
CA LEU A 131 0.54 9.79 -12.64
C LEU A 131 -0.04 11.18 -12.94
N LEU A 132 -0.15 12.03 -11.91
CA LEU A 132 -0.62 13.41 -12.07
C LEU A 132 0.38 14.24 -12.89
N VAL A 133 1.69 14.13 -12.61
CA VAL A 133 2.74 14.78 -13.39
C VAL A 133 2.71 14.30 -14.85
N ALA A 134 2.59 12.99 -15.06
CA ALA A 134 2.49 12.41 -16.41
C ALA A 134 1.20 12.82 -17.14
N TRP A 135 0.14 13.20 -16.42
CA TRP A 135 -1.09 13.72 -17.00
C TRP A 135 -0.97 15.21 -17.37
N ALA A 136 -0.41 16.03 -16.48
CA ALA A 136 -0.25 17.47 -16.69
C ALA A 136 0.71 17.83 -17.85
N ARG A 137 1.60 16.90 -18.22
CA ARG A 137 2.55 17.06 -19.35
C ARG A 137 2.00 16.63 -20.72
N ARG A 138 0.74 16.19 -20.80
CA ARG A 138 0.07 15.88 -22.08
C ARG A 138 -0.62 17.11 -22.64
#